data_AF-A8AKI6-F1
#
_entry.id   AF-A8AKI6-F1
#
_cell.length_a   1.000
_cell.length_b   1.000
_cell.length_c   1.000
_cell.angle_alpha   90.00
_cell.angle_beta   90.00
_cell.angle_gamma   90.00
#
_symmetry.space_group_name_H-M   'P 1'
#
loop_
_entity.id
_entity.type
_entity.pdbx_description
1 polymer ?
#
loop_
_entity_poly.entity_id
_entity_poly.type
_entity_poly.pdbx_seq_one_letter_code
_entity_poly.pdbx_strand_id
1 'polypeptide(L)'
;MSKLISTLEQLHLLRTRAVEDLSTKLASQNQLCQRFEKNIDTLTSLAAGLVSQSANSAAMMINQSKYKHNIQRIIDWQKQEQALAHLEAQKIQGNLLAEAKREKSIELVLDAKRADRQAEINRREQKMTDSLSAQCWLRQQRLIRQR
;
A
#
# COMPACT_ATOMS: atom_id res chain seq x y z
N MET A 1 -3.57 -26.58 15.24
CA MET A 1 -3.28 -26.26 13.82
C MET A 1 -4.36 -25.39 13.18
N SER A 2 -5.66 -25.73 13.26
CA SER A 2 -6.73 -24.89 12.67
C SER A 2 -6.78 -23.46 13.24
N LYS A 3 -6.69 -23.32 14.57
CA LYS A 3 -6.67 -22.01 15.26
C LYS A 3 -5.48 -21.12 14.86
N LEU A 4 -4.34 -21.73 14.51
CA LEU A 4 -3.16 -20.97 14.08
C LEU A 4 -3.32 -20.43 12.66
N ILE A 5 -3.84 -21.25 11.75
CA ILE A 5 -4.11 -20.80 10.37
C ILE A 5 -5.17 -19.70 10.39
N SER A 6 -6.25 -19.86 11.16
CA SER A 6 -7.30 -18.83 11.24
C SER A 6 -6.81 -17.51 11.84
N THR A 7 -5.91 -17.55 12.82
CA THR A 7 -5.33 -16.32 13.41
C THR A 7 -4.37 -15.64 12.44
N LEU A 8 -3.58 -16.40 11.68
CA LEU A 8 -2.74 -15.87 10.62
C LEU A 8 -3.59 -15.27 9.48
N GLU A 9 -4.72 -15.87 9.13
CA GLU A 9 -5.65 -15.34 8.12
C GLU A 9 -6.28 -14.01 8.56
N GLN A 10 -6.68 -13.91 9.83
CA GLN A 10 -7.16 -12.66 10.42
C GLN A 10 -6.07 -11.59 10.41
N LEU A 11 -4.84 -11.96 10.78
CA LEU A 11 -3.71 -11.04 10.77
C LEU A 11 -3.37 -10.57 9.35
N HIS A 12 -3.39 -11.46 8.37
CA HIS A 12 -3.21 -11.13 6.96
C HIS A 12 -4.23 -10.10 6.51
N LEU A 13 -5.52 -10.34 6.77
CA LEU A 13 -6.61 -9.43 6.42
C LEU A 13 -6.45 -8.05 7.07
N LEU A 14 -6.03 -7.98 8.34
CA LEU A 14 -5.74 -6.71 9.00
C LEU A 14 -4.60 -5.95 8.31
N ARG A 15 -3.57 -6.66 7.85
CA ARG A 15 -2.41 -6.07 7.17
C ARG A 15 -2.73 -5.62 5.75
N THR A 16 -3.50 -6.40 5.00
CA THR A 16 -3.99 -6.01 3.67
C THR A 16 -4.78 -4.70 3.77
N ARG A 17 -5.69 -4.57 4.74
CA ARG A 17 -6.41 -3.31 4.99
C ARG A 17 -5.48 -2.15 5.34
N ALA A 18 -4.45 -2.39 6.16
CA ALA A 18 -3.48 -1.35 6.50
C ALA A 18 -2.69 -0.87 5.28
N VAL A 19 -2.34 -1.78 4.35
CA VAL A 19 -1.69 -1.44 3.08
C VAL A 19 -2.62 -0.62 2.18
N GLU A 20 -3.90 -0.99 2.09
CA GLU A 20 -4.92 -0.24 1.34
C GLU A 20 -5.11 1.17 1.92
N ASP A 21 -5.24 1.29 3.24
CA ASP A 21 -5.38 2.57 3.95
C ASP A 21 -4.16 3.48 3.74
N LEU A 22 -2.94 2.92 3.79
CA LEU A 22 -1.72 3.70 3.54
C LEU A 22 -1.60 4.09 2.06
N SER A 23 -2.05 3.24 1.14
CA SER A 23 -2.05 3.53 -0.30
C SER A 23 -3.00 4.68 -0.64
N THR A 24 -4.21 4.69 -0.06
CA THR A 24 -5.17 5.78 -0.25
C THR A 24 -4.67 7.09 0.36
N LYS A 25 -4.06 7.05 1.55
CA LYS A 25 -3.41 8.21 2.17
C LYS A 25 -2.25 8.75 1.33
N LEU A 26 -1.44 7.87 0.75
CA LEU A 26 -0.34 8.29 -0.12
C LEU A 26 -0.87 8.97 -1.39
N ALA A 27 -1.95 8.43 -1.98
CA ALA A 27 -2.58 9.02 -3.15
C ALA A 27 -3.14 10.43 -2.87
N SER A 28 -3.82 10.61 -1.74
CA SER A 28 -4.34 11.93 -1.35
C SER A 28 -3.22 12.94 -1.07
N GLN A 29 -2.13 12.49 -0.44
CA GLN A 29 -0.96 13.34 -0.19
C GLN A 29 -0.24 13.74 -1.49
N ASN A 30 -0.11 12.83 -2.44
CA ASN A 30 0.46 13.14 -3.76
C ASN A 30 -0.41 14.13 -4.53
N GLN A 31 -1.74 14.00 -4.44
CA GLN A 31 -2.65 14.98 -5.03
C GLN A 31 -2.48 16.37 -4.39
N LEU A 32 -2.25 16.45 -3.08
CA LEU A 32 -1.93 17.70 -2.40
C LEU A 32 -0.63 18.32 -2.92
N CYS A 33 0.42 17.52 -3.09
CA CYS A 33 1.70 18.00 -3.66
C CYS A 33 1.51 18.58 -5.08
N GLN A 34 0.74 17.90 -5.94
CA GLN A 34 0.42 18.38 -7.28
C GLN A 34 -0.41 19.67 -7.27
N ARG A 35 -1.29 19.86 -6.28
CA ARG A 35 -2.04 21.10 -6.13
C ARG A 35 -1.12 22.27 -5.79
N PHE A 36 -0.14 22.06 -4.90
CA PHE A 36 0.86 23.09 -4.59
C PHE A 36 1.69 23.45 -5.81
N GLU A 37 2.15 22.47 -6.59
CA GLU A 37 2.88 22.69 -7.84
C GLU A 37 2.08 23.57 -8.81
N LYS A 38 0.82 23.20 -9.08
CA LYS A 38 -0.08 24.00 -9.95
C LYS A 38 -0.33 25.40 -9.41
N ASN A 39 -0.50 25.56 -8.10
CA ASN A 39 -0.68 26.87 -7.48
C ASN A 39 0.57 27.74 -7.64
N ILE A 40 1.75 27.17 -7.46
CA ILE A 40 3.03 27.88 -7.64
C ILE A 40 3.17 28.32 -9.10
N ASP A 41 2.89 27.45 -10.06
CA ASP A 41 2.99 27.77 -11.49
C ASP A 41 2.02 28.89 -11.91
N THR A 42 0.78 28.82 -11.43
CA THR A 42 -0.25 29.84 -11.72
C THR A 42 0.11 31.19 -11.10
N LEU A 43 0.55 31.22 -9.83
CA LEU A 43 0.99 32.44 -9.16
C LEU A 43 2.26 33.03 -9.81
N THR A 44 3.18 32.18 -10.25
CA THR A 44 4.41 32.60 -10.94
C THR A 44 4.05 33.22 -12.30
N SER A 45 3.14 32.61 -13.04
CA SER A 45 2.64 33.14 -14.33
C SER A 45 1.92 34.48 -14.13
N LEU A 46 1.10 34.59 -13.08
CA LEU A 46 0.42 35.83 -12.71
C LEU A 46 1.44 36.95 -12.38
N ALA A 47 2.47 36.64 -11.60
CA ALA A 47 3.55 37.58 -11.27
C ALA A 47 4.32 38.04 -12.50
N ALA A 48 4.57 37.16 -13.47
CA ALA A 48 5.24 37.48 -14.73
C ALA A 48 4.37 38.39 -15.62
N GLY A 49 3.06 38.13 -15.70
CA GLY A 49 2.11 38.92 -16.50
C GLY A 49 1.99 40.39 -16.07
N LEU A 50 2.27 40.72 -14.79
CA LEU A 50 2.29 42.10 -14.30
C LEU A 50 3.41 42.96 -14.92
N VAL A 51 4.54 42.35 -15.28
CA VAL A 51 5.67 43.08 -15.90
C VAL A 51 5.29 43.59 -17.29
N SER A 52 4.35 42.93 -17.96
CA SER A 52 3.87 43.30 -19.30
C SER A 52 2.84 44.44 -19.30
N GLN A 53 2.37 44.92 -18.13
CA GLN A 53 1.40 46.00 -18.05
C GLN A 53 2.09 47.36 -17.86
N SER A 54 2.06 48.22 -18.88
CA SER A 54 2.51 49.61 -18.80
C SER A 54 1.79 50.37 -17.67
N ALA A 55 2.53 50.83 -16.67
CA ALA A 55 2.01 51.67 -15.61
C ALA A 55 1.95 53.13 -16.09
N ASN A 56 0.74 53.67 -16.21
CA ASN A 56 0.53 55.02 -16.74
C ASN A 56 0.59 56.13 -15.65
N SER A 57 0.88 55.77 -14.40
CA SER A 57 1.02 56.71 -13.28
C SER A 57 1.91 56.17 -12.15
N ALA A 58 2.46 57.06 -11.32
CA ALA A 58 3.28 56.69 -10.15
C ALA A 58 2.52 55.85 -9.12
N ALA A 59 1.24 56.17 -8.88
CA ALA A 59 0.38 55.37 -8.02
C ALA A 59 0.20 53.94 -8.54
N MET A 60 0.05 53.77 -9.86
CA MET A 60 -0.07 52.46 -10.50
C MET A 60 1.22 51.64 -10.37
N MET A 61 2.40 52.26 -10.51
CA MET A 61 3.69 51.61 -10.28
C MET A 61 3.83 51.10 -8.84
N ILE A 62 3.47 51.92 -7.85
CA ILE A 62 3.51 51.53 -6.43
C ILE A 62 2.57 50.34 -6.17
N ASN A 63 1.37 50.37 -6.74
CA ASN A 63 0.39 49.29 -6.59
C ASN A 63 0.87 47.99 -7.23
N GLN A 64 1.41 48.04 -8.45
CA GLN A 64 2.00 46.87 -9.12
C GLN A 64 3.16 46.28 -8.31
N SER A 65 4.05 47.12 -7.78
CA SER A 65 5.18 46.68 -6.95
C SER A 65 4.70 45.99 -5.67
N LYS A 66 3.73 46.58 -4.95
CA LYS A 66 3.16 45.98 -3.73
C LYS A 66 2.46 44.66 -4.03
N TYR A 67 1.68 44.60 -5.11
CA TYR A 67 0.97 43.40 -5.52
C TYR A 67 1.93 42.28 -5.90
N LYS A 68 2.96 42.57 -6.70
CA LYS A 68 4.01 41.61 -7.06
C LYS A 68 4.73 41.07 -5.82
N HIS A 69 5.10 41.95 -4.89
CA HIS A 69 5.74 41.55 -3.63
C HIS A 69 4.83 40.61 -2.81
N ASN A 70 3.54 40.91 -2.73
CA ASN A 70 2.57 40.04 -2.05
C ASN A 70 2.42 38.68 -2.72
N ILE A 71 2.32 38.61 -4.06
CA ILE A 71 2.30 37.33 -4.78
C ILE A 71 3.57 36.54 -4.51
N GLN A 72 4.74 37.18 -4.54
CA GLN A 72 6.01 36.50 -4.27
C GLN A 72 6.03 35.87 -2.88
N ARG A 73 5.56 36.60 -1.85
CA ARG A 73 5.44 36.05 -0.50
C ARG A 73 4.52 34.83 -0.44
N ILE A 74 3.43 34.84 -1.18
CA ILE A 74 2.51 33.68 -1.25
C ILE A 74 3.19 32.51 -1.96
N ILE A 75 3.93 32.74 -3.05
CA ILE A 75 4.70 31.71 -3.75
C ILE A 75 5.72 31.08 -2.79
N ASP A 76 6.47 31.89 -2.05
CA ASP A 76 7.48 31.41 -1.12
C ASP A 76 6.85 30.56 -0.01
N TRP A 77 5.68 30.96 0.50
CA TRP A 77 4.90 30.15 1.44
C TRP A 77 4.41 28.83 0.81
N GLN A 78 3.85 28.86 -0.40
CA GLN A 78 3.38 27.64 -1.09
C GLN A 78 4.53 26.64 -1.33
N LYS A 79 5.75 27.13 -1.62
CA LYS A 79 6.95 26.28 -1.74
C LYS A 79 7.33 25.61 -0.43
N GLN A 80 7.21 26.33 0.70
CA GLN A 80 7.45 25.75 2.02
C GLN A 80 6.42 24.66 2.34
N GLU A 81 5.14 24.93 2.11
CA GLU A 81 4.06 23.95 2.31
C GLU A 81 4.22 22.73 1.39
N GLN A 82 4.63 22.94 0.13
CA GLN A 82 4.93 21.85 -0.80
C GLN A 82 6.07 20.95 -0.27
N ALA A 83 7.13 21.55 0.27
CA ALA A 83 8.25 20.80 0.85
C ALA A 83 7.80 19.95 2.05
N LEU A 84 6.97 20.51 2.94
CA LEU A 84 6.37 19.78 4.06
C LEU A 84 5.46 18.64 3.57
N ALA A 85 4.66 18.89 2.55
CA ALA A 85 3.79 17.89 1.95
C ALA A 85 4.57 16.73 1.33
N HIS A 86 5.71 17.00 0.69
CA HIS A 86 6.60 15.97 0.16
C HIS A 86 7.23 15.12 1.27
N LEU A 87 7.65 15.73 2.38
CA LEU A 87 8.19 14.98 3.52
C LEU A 87 7.15 14.02 4.12
N GLU A 88 5.90 14.46 4.25
CA GLU A 88 4.83 13.58 4.73
C GLU A 88 4.54 12.46 3.70
N ALA A 89 4.56 12.76 2.40
CA ALA A 89 4.42 11.73 1.36
C ALA A 89 5.50 10.65 1.46
N GLN A 90 6.76 11.04 1.64
CA GLN A 90 7.88 10.11 1.82
C GLN A 90 7.72 9.24 3.07
N LYS A 91 7.26 9.84 4.17
CA LYS A 91 6.97 9.10 5.42
C LYS A 91 5.84 8.09 5.23
N ILE A 92 4.73 8.48 4.58
CA ILE A 92 3.63 7.57 4.27
C ILE A 92 4.12 6.43 3.35
N GLN A 93 4.92 6.74 2.34
CA GLN A 93 5.51 5.76 1.44
C GLN A 93 6.41 4.77 2.17
N GLY A 94 7.25 5.24 3.10
CA GLY A 94 8.08 4.38 3.94
C GLY A 94 7.25 3.44 4.81
N ASN A 95 6.17 3.94 5.41
CA ASN A 95 5.23 3.13 6.19
C ASN A 95 4.50 2.11 5.33
N LEU A 96 4.07 2.50 4.13
CA LEU A 96 3.42 1.61 3.16
C LEU A 96 4.34 0.45 2.79
N LEU A 97 5.60 0.74 2.48
CA LEU A 97 6.59 -0.29 2.15
C LEU A 97 6.82 -1.25 3.33
N ALA A 98 6.88 -0.73 4.56
CA ALA A 98 7.04 -1.55 5.75
C ALA A 98 5.83 -2.47 5.99
N GLU A 99 4.61 -1.97 5.84
CA GLU A 99 3.39 -2.77 5.97
C GLU A 99 3.24 -3.79 4.84
N ALA A 100 3.56 -3.43 3.59
CA ALA A 100 3.55 -4.37 2.46
C ALA A 100 4.53 -5.53 2.67
N LYS A 101 5.72 -5.26 3.21
CA LYS A 101 6.68 -6.32 3.59
C LYS A 101 6.13 -7.24 4.67
N ARG A 102 5.45 -6.69 5.69
CA ARG A 102 4.83 -7.46 6.77
C ARG A 102 3.69 -8.33 6.25
N GLU A 103 2.83 -7.77 5.42
CA GLU A 103 1.72 -8.46 4.76
C GLU A 103 2.24 -9.64 3.93
N LYS A 104 3.22 -9.39 3.05
CA LYS A 104 3.84 -10.45 2.26
C LYS A 104 4.48 -11.56 3.10
N SER A 105 5.14 -11.19 4.19
CA SER A 105 5.72 -12.18 5.11
C SER A 105 4.67 -13.10 5.73
N ILE A 106 3.48 -12.57 6.06
CA ILE A 106 2.39 -13.38 6.64
C ILE A 106 1.78 -14.28 5.57
N GLU A 107 1.59 -13.79 4.35
CA GLU A 107 1.11 -14.58 3.21
C GLU A 107 1.98 -15.82 2.99
N LEU A 108 3.31 -15.66 2.94
CA LEU A 108 4.25 -16.77 2.78
C LEU A 108 4.15 -17.80 3.92
N VAL A 109 3.99 -17.33 5.17
CA VAL A 109 3.82 -18.22 6.32
C VAL A 109 2.48 -18.94 6.27
N LEU A 110 1.42 -18.27 5.83
CA LEU A 110 0.10 -18.88 5.64
C LEU A 110 0.13 -20.00 4.61
N ASP A 111 0.76 -19.76 3.46
CA ASP A 111 0.86 -20.75 2.40
C ASP A 111 1.65 -21.98 2.85
N ALA A 112 2.77 -21.77 3.54
CA ALA A 112 3.53 -22.86 4.13
C ALA A 112 2.69 -23.68 5.13
N LYS A 113 1.91 -23.02 6.01
CA LYS A 113 1.06 -23.72 6.98
C LYS A 113 -0.11 -24.45 6.35
N ARG A 114 -0.68 -23.91 5.26
CA ARG A 114 -1.72 -24.58 4.48
C ARG A 114 -1.16 -25.83 3.79
N ALA A 115 0.03 -25.72 3.19
CA ALA A 115 0.72 -26.85 2.57
C ALA A 115 1.05 -27.96 3.60
N ASP A 116 1.60 -27.60 4.77
CA ASP A 116 1.88 -28.54 5.86
C ASP A 116 0.61 -29.29 6.29
N ARG A 117 -0.50 -28.55 6.46
CA ARG A 117 -1.79 -29.14 6.84
C ARG A 117 -2.30 -30.10 5.77
N GLN A 118 -2.20 -29.72 4.51
CA GLN A 118 -2.65 -30.58 3.41
C GLN A 118 -1.81 -31.86 3.31
N ALA A 119 -0.49 -31.75 3.46
CA ALA A 119 0.40 -32.91 3.45
C ALA A 119 0.07 -33.88 4.59
N GLU A 120 -0.25 -33.37 5.78
CA GLU A 120 -0.64 -34.21 6.92
C GLU A 120 -2.00 -34.90 6.71
N ILE A 121 -2.96 -34.23 6.07
CA ILE A 121 -4.24 -34.84 5.67
C ILE A 121 -3.99 -35.96 4.66
N ASN A 122 -3.25 -35.69 3.60
CA ASN A 122 -2.93 -36.67 2.55
C ASN A 122 -2.22 -37.91 3.14
N ARG A 123 -1.28 -37.71 4.08
CA ARG A 123 -0.60 -38.83 4.77
C ARG A 123 -1.57 -39.70 5.57
N ARG A 124 -2.56 -39.10 6.23
CA ARG A 124 -3.56 -39.84 7.01
C ARG A 124 -4.51 -40.62 6.11
N GLU A 125 -4.96 -40.00 5.03
CA GLU A 125 -5.80 -40.64 4.02
C GLU A 125 -5.07 -41.80 3.35
N GLN A 126 -3.81 -41.61 2.97
CA GLN A 126 -2.98 -42.68 2.40
C GLN A 126 -2.84 -43.85 3.39
N LYS A 127 -2.49 -43.58 4.65
CA LYS A 127 -2.40 -44.63 5.69
C LYS A 127 -3.71 -45.40 5.86
N MET A 128 -4.85 -44.71 5.82
CA MET A 128 -6.16 -45.34 5.90
C MET A 128 -6.40 -46.27 4.70
N THR A 129 -6.18 -45.76 3.48
CA THR A 129 -6.35 -46.51 2.23
C THR A 129 -5.43 -47.72 2.15
N ASP A 130 -4.17 -47.58 2.57
CA ASP A 130 -3.19 -48.67 2.61
C ASP A 130 -3.61 -49.73 3.61
N SER A 131 -4.09 -49.32 4.80
CA SER A 131 -4.56 -50.25 5.82
C SER A 131 -5.78 -51.05 5.36
N LEU A 132 -6.71 -50.42 4.64
CA LEU A 132 -7.89 -51.08 4.08
C LEU A 132 -7.48 -52.05 2.97
N SER A 133 -6.61 -51.62 2.07
CA SER A 133 -6.06 -52.44 0.98
C SER A 133 -5.35 -53.68 1.51
N ALA A 134 -4.51 -53.53 2.53
CA ALA A 134 -3.82 -54.64 3.18
C ALA A 134 -4.80 -55.64 3.82
N GLN A 135 -5.85 -55.16 4.49
CA GLN A 135 -6.89 -56.03 5.06
C GLN A 135 -7.65 -56.81 3.98
N CYS A 136 -8.06 -56.14 2.90
CA CYS A 136 -8.74 -56.77 1.77
C CYS A 136 -7.86 -57.87 1.14
N TRP A 137 -6.58 -57.57 0.91
CA TRP A 137 -5.61 -58.52 0.38
C TRP A 137 -5.43 -59.74 1.29
N LEU A 138 -5.28 -59.53 2.61
CA LEU A 138 -5.15 -60.62 3.59
C LEU A 138 -6.40 -61.51 3.64
N ARG A 139 -7.60 -60.92 3.56
CA ARG A 139 -8.86 -61.68 3.51
C ARG A 139 -8.93 -62.53 2.26
N GLN A 140 -8.57 -61.98 1.10
CA GLN A 140 -8.53 -62.72 -0.16
C GLN A 140 -7.51 -63.85 -0.13
N GLN A 141 -6.32 -63.62 0.41
CA GLN A 141 -5.28 -64.64 0.54
C GLN A 141 -5.72 -65.81 1.44
N ARG A 142 -6.42 -65.53 2.55
CA ARG A 142 -6.98 -66.57 3.42
C ARG A 142 -8.01 -67.44 2.69
N LEU A 143 -8.89 -66.82 1.91
CA LEU A 143 -9.91 -67.55 1.13
C LEU A 143 -9.26 -68.45 0.07
N ILE A 144 -8.19 -68.00 -0.58
CA ILE A 144 -7.46 -68.80 -1.57
C ILE A 144 -6.78 -70.02 -0.90
N ARG A 145 -6.22 -69.86 0.30
CA ARG A 145 -5.56 -70.97 1.03
C ARG A 145 -6.51 -72.02 1.62
N GLN A 146 -7.79 -71.71 1.73
CA GLN A 146 -8.81 -72.63 2.27
C GLN A 146 -9.53 -73.45 1.18
N ARG A 147 -9.19 -73.22 -0.09
CA ARG A 147 -9.59 -74.04 -1.23
C ARG A 147 -8.45 -74.97 -1.62
#